data_AF-W2SN46-F1
#
_entry.id   AF-W2SN46-F1
#
_cell.length_a   1.000
_cell.length_b   1.000
_cell.length_c   1.000
_cell.angle_alpha   90.00
_cell.angle_beta   90.00
_cell.angle_gamma   90.00
#
_symmetry.space_group_name_H-M   'P 1'
#
loop_
_entity.id
_entity.type
_entity.pdbx_description
1 polymer ?
#
loop_
_entity_poly.entity_id
_entity_poly.type
_entity_poly.pdbx_seq_one_letter_code
_entity_poly.pdbx_strand_id
1 'polypeptide(L)'
;LRIRRAVLEATLRSRNDFHTAFSEFEDWLDRIAGNLAELERFTANSQSLKDTAKRREWMQMHKAPSSLQELETELNAHESVLRTVEEMGRKLGAGLDSGKERAEIQNRLEAVSQRWKDVKRTEISVRDRLVEAEQEWEKLTKTLSSLLSWVEDKSKEMLAQQPVGGSLSAVMAQGAWMKNTEKEMEMKGIQVRETITNAHSFLMQHDLRPKMYRTGVLADEDEPGII
;
A
#
# COMPACT_ATOMS: atom_id res chain seq x y z
N LEU A 1 -19.50 -41.56 44.22
CA LEU A 1 -18.96 -42.14 42.96
C LEU A 1 -19.41 -41.36 41.72
N ARG A 2 -20.72 -41.14 41.47
CA ARG A 2 -21.21 -40.37 40.30
C ARG A 2 -20.67 -38.93 40.21
N ILE A 3 -20.62 -38.20 41.33
CA ILE A 3 -20.11 -36.81 41.38
C ILE A 3 -18.64 -36.75 40.98
N ARG A 4 -17.79 -37.62 41.56
CA ARG A 4 -16.36 -37.67 41.24
C ARG A 4 -16.09 -38.00 39.76
N ARG A 5 -16.88 -38.93 39.19
CA ARG A 5 -16.80 -39.27 37.76
C ARG A 5 -17.18 -38.08 36.88
N ALA A 6 -18.28 -37.38 37.18
CA ALA A 6 -18.71 -36.21 36.44
C ALA A 6 -17.68 -35.06 36.48
N VAL A 7 -17.05 -34.83 37.64
CA VAL A 7 -15.99 -33.83 37.79
C VAL A 7 -14.75 -34.16 36.95
N LEU A 8 -14.33 -35.43 36.94
CA LEU A 8 -13.19 -35.88 36.13
C LEU A 8 -13.49 -35.77 34.63
N GLU A 9 -14.69 -36.18 34.20
CA GLU A 9 -15.12 -36.06 32.79
C GLU A 9 -15.19 -34.60 32.35
N ALA A 10 -15.69 -33.70 33.19
CA ALA A 10 -15.73 -32.26 32.91
C ALA A 10 -14.31 -31.65 32.79
N THR A 11 -13.38 -32.08 33.66
CA THR A 11 -11.98 -31.61 33.64
C THR A 11 -11.22 -32.12 32.41
N LEU A 12 -11.46 -33.37 32.02
CA LEU A 12 -10.87 -33.93 30.81
C LEU A 12 -11.39 -33.21 29.55
N ARG A 13 -12.68 -32.89 29.52
CA ARG A 13 -13.29 -32.15 28.42
C ARG A 13 -12.70 -30.75 28.29
N SER A 14 -12.65 -29.98 29.37
CA SER A 14 -12.11 -28.61 29.34
C SER A 14 -10.64 -28.57 28.90
N ARG A 15 -9.85 -29.58 29.27
CA ARG A 15 -8.48 -29.76 28.81
C ARG A 15 -8.41 -30.03 27.31
N ASN A 16 -9.22 -30.94 26.78
CA ASN A 16 -9.25 -31.24 25.34
C ASN A 16 -9.72 -30.03 24.53
N ASP A 17 -10.73 -29.31 25.01
CA ASP A 17 -11.25 -28.11 24.38
C ASP A 17 -10.16 -27.02 24.30
N PHE A 18 -9.41 -26.81 25.38
CA PHE A 18 -8.26 -25.89 25.39
C PHE A 18 -7.20 -26.29 24.35
N HIS A 19 -6.74 -27.54 24.36
CA HIS A 19 -5.68 -27.95 23.43
C HIS A 19 -6.10 -27.87 21.96
N THR A 20 -7.37 -28.17 21.67
CA THR A 20 -7.93 -28.05 20.33
C THR A 20 -7.94 -26.59 19.89
N ALA A 21 -8.56 -25.71 20.69
CA ALA A 21 -8.66 -24.29 20.38
C ALA A 21 -7.27 -23.61 20.31
N PHE A 22 -6.34 -24.01 21.18
CA PHE A 22 -4.97 -23.50 21.17
C PHE A 22 -4.23 -23.92 19.90
N SER A 23 -4.32 -25.19 19.49
CA SER A 23 -3.68 -25.68 18.25
C SER A 23 -4.26 -25.00 17.02
N GLU A 24 -5.59 -24.86 16.93
CA GLU A 24 -6.25 -24.16 15.82
C GLU A 24 -5.81 -22.70 15.73
N PHE A 25 -5.65 -22.03 16.89
CA PHE A 25 -5.14 -20.67 16.93
C PHE A 25 -3.66 -20.59 16.52
N GLU A 26 -2.82 -21.54 16.95
CA GLU A 26 -1.42 -21.61 16.52
C GLU A 26 -1.29 -21.79 15.00
N ASP A 27 -2.02 -22.74 14.42
CA ASP A 27 -2.01 -23.00 12.98
C ASP A 27 -2.49 -21.77 12.18
N TRP A 28 -3.54 -21.11 12.68
CA TRP A 28 -4.03 -19.86 12.10
C TRP A 28 -2.99 -18.74 12.19
N LEU A 29 -2.31 -18.60 13.35
CA LEU A 29 -1.32 -17.57 13.59
C LEU A 29 -0.06 -17.79 12.75
N ASP A 30 0.36 -19.04 12.55
CA ASP A 30 1.46 -19.43 11.67
C ASP A 30 1.17 -19.01 10.22
N ARG A 31 -0.04 -19.32 9.74
CA ARG A 31 -0.48 -18.97 8.39
C ARG A 31 -0.48 -17.46 8.17
N ILE A 32 -1.08 -16.69 9.10
CA ILE A 32 -1.17 -15.24 8.93
C ILE A 32 0.20 -14.56 9.05
N ALA A 33 1.06 -15.06 9.95
CA ALA A 33 2.42 -14.57 10.09
C ALA A 33 3.25 -14.83 8.83
N GLY A 34 3.11 -16.01 8.21
CA GLY A 34 3.76 -16.34 6.94
C GLY A 34 3.34 -15.40 5.81
N ASN A 35 2.02 -15.18 5.66
CA ASN A 35 1.48 -14.25 4.67
C ASN A 35 1.99 -12.82 4.87
N LEU A 36 1.99 -12.33 6.12
CA LEU A 36 2.47 -10.98 6.44
C LEU A 36 3.97 -10.84 6.24
N ALA A 37 4.77 -11.86 6.55
CA ALA A 37 6.22 -11.83 6.32
C ALA A 37 6.56 -11.77 4.82
N GLU A 38 5.79 -12.44 3.97
CA GLU A 38 5.93 -12.32 2.53
C GLU A 38 5.57 -10.92 2.03
N LEU A 39 4.45 -10.37 2.51
CA LEU A 39 4.02 -9.01 2.15
C LEU A 39 5.00 -7.94 2.67
N GLU A 40 5.54 -8.10 3.87
CA GLU A 40 6.61 -7.29 4.44
C GLU A 40 7.82 -7.26 3.51
N ARG A 41 8.28 -8.43 3.05
CA ARG A 41 9.43 -8.54 2.13
C ARG A 41 9.17 -7.80 0.82
N PHE A 42 7.97 -7.89 0.28
CA PHE A 42 7.59 -7.20 -0.96
C PHE A 42 7.51 -5.68 -0.77
N THR A 43 6.87 -5.24 0.31
CA THR A 43 6.60 -3.82 0.59
C THR A 43 7.79 -3.08 1.23
N ALA A 44 8.77 -3.78 1.80
CA ALA A 44 10.02 -3.18 2.26
C ALA A 44 10.85 -2.55 1.13
N ASN A 45 10.65 -3.00 -0.11
CA ASN A 45 11.24 -2.38 -1.27
C ASN A 45 10.38 -1.19 -1.74
N SER A 46 10.76 0.02 -1.30
CA SER A 46 10.12 1.29 -1.70
C SER A 46 10.07 1.48 -3.22
N GLN A 47 11.03 0.95 -3.98
CA GLN A 47 10.98 1.03 -5.43
C GLN A 47 9.85 0.16 -5.98
N SER A 48 9.72 -1.09 -5.52
CA SER A 48 8.64 -1.98 -5.96
C SER A 48 7.25 -1.46 -5.59
N LEU A 49 7.11 -0.70 -4.49
CA LEU A 49 5.87 0.00 -4.16
C LEU A 49 5.47 1.05 -5.20
N LYS A 50 6.39 1.59 -5.99
CA LYS A 50 6.03 2.54 -7.06
C LYS A 50 5.37 1.85 -8.27
N ASP A 51 5.49 0.53 -8.38
CA ASP A 51 4.83 -0.25 -9.41
C ASP A 51 3.34 -0.38 -9.07
N THR A 52 2.49 0.35 -9.81
CA THR A 52 1.05 0.32 -9.59
C THR A 52 0.43 -1.06 -9.83
N ALA A 53 1.00 -1.86 -10.74
CA ALA A 53 0.52 -3.20 -11.03
C ALA A 53 0.90 -4.16 -9.89
N LYS A 54 2.15 -4.13 -9.42
CA LYS A 54 2.56 -4.96 -8.26
C LYS A 54 1.86 -4.56 -6.98
N ARG A 55 1.67 -3.26 -6.72
CA ARG A 55 0.86 -2.84 -5.56
C ARG A 55 -0.53 -3.42 -5.60
N ARG A 56 -1.20 -3.33 -6.76
CA ARG A 56 -2.54 -3.91 -6.95
C ARG A 56 -2.51 -5.43 -6.82
N GLU A 57 -1.51 -6.09 -7.38
CA GLU A 57 -1.30 -7.53 -7.25
C GLU A 57 -1.08 -7.91 -5.79
N TRP A 58 -0.20 -7.26 -5.03
CA TRP A 58 0.02 -7.58 -3.62
C TRP A 58 -1.20 -7.31 -2.75
N MET A 59 -1.93 -6.23 -3.03
CA MET A 59 -3.24 -6.02 -2.42
C MET A 59 -4.16 -7.20 -2.74
N GLN A 60 -4.20 -7.69 -3.98
CA GLN A 60 -5.11 -8.76 -4.42
C GLN A 60 -4.68 -10.19 -4.01
N MET A 61 -3.39 -10.52 -4.08
CA MET A 61 -2.76 -11.84 -3.94
C MET A 61 -2.77 -12.31 -2.49
N HIS A 62 -2.70 -11.37 -1.54
CA HIS A 62 -2.97 -11.64 -0.13
C HIS A 62 -4.48 -11.71 0.19
N LYS A 63 -5.32 -12.08 -0.80
CA LYS A 63 -6.78 -12.04 -0.79
C LYS A 63 -7.35 -10.69 -0.36
N ALA A 64 -7.24 -9.67 -1.21
CA ALA A 64 -8.22 -8.58 -1.14
C ALA A 64 -9.39 -8.86 -2.08
N PRO A 65 -10.59 -8.60 -1.58
CA PRO A 65 -11.54 -7.79 -2.32
C PRO A 65 -11.95 -6.64 -1.39
N SER A 66 -11.15 -5.58 -1.36
CA SER A 66 -11.34 -4.33 -0.58
C SER A 66 -10.83 -4.37 0.87
N SER A 67 -9.64 -3.80 1.04
CA SER A 67 -9.06 -3.18 2.24
C SER A 67 -8.16 -4.03 3.15
N LEU A 68 -7.02 -3.43 3.48
CA LEU A 68 -6.25 -3.69 4.70
C LEU A 68 -7.14 -3.73 5.96
N GLN A 69 -8.31 -3.11 5.89
CA GLN A 69 -9.33 -3.10 6.93
C GLN A 69 -10.07 -4.45 7.07
N GLU A 70 -10.10 -5.34 6.07
CA GLU A 70 -10.56 -6.72 6.27
C GLU A 70 -9.49 -7.61 6.93
N LEU A 71 -8.19 -7.40 6.64
CA LEU A 71 -7.11 -8.05 7.40
C LEU A 71 -7.11 -7.58 8.85
N GLU A 72 -7.26 -6.26 9.07
CA GLU A 72 -7.47 -5.70 10.39
C GLU A 72 -8.73 -6.29 11.05
N THR A 73 -9.81 -6.52 10.29
CA THR A 73 -11.03 -7.17 10.78
C THR A 73 -10.80 -8.64 11.13
N GLU A 74 -10.07 -9.41 10.32
CA GLU A 74 -9.70 -10.80 10.62
C GLU A 74 -8.86 -10.85 11.90
N LEU A 75 -7.87 -9.95 12.06
CA LEU A 75 -7.10 -9.83 13.29
C LEU A 75 -8.01 -9.40 14.47
N ASN A 76 -8.88 -8.42 14.29
CA ASN A 76 -9.79 -8.00 15.37
C ASN A 76 -10.78 -9.11 15.77
N ALA A 77 -11.20 -9.98 14.84
CA ALA A 77 -12.02 -11.14 15.14
C ALA A 77 -11.24 -12.19 15.96
N HIS A 78 -9.98 -12.45 15.59
CA HIS A 78 -9.12 -13.43 16.26
C HIS A 78 -8.57 -12.96 17.62
N GLU A 79 -8.61 -11.65 17.91
CA GLU A 79 -8.36 -11.10 19.25
C GLU A 79 -9.31 -11.72 20.30
N SER A 80 -10.57 -11.97 19.94
CA SER A 80 -11.54 -12.63 20.85
C SER A 80 -11.21 -14.11 21.09
N VAL A 81 -10.65 -14.78 20.08
CA VAL A 81 -10.19 -16.18 20.16
C VAL A 81 -8.96 -16.26 21.07
N LEU A 82 -7.99 -15.36 20.90
CA LEU A 82 -6.82 -15.26 21.77
C LEU A 82 -7.23 -15.11 23.25
N ARG A 83 -8.14 -14.19 23.56
CA ARG A 83 -8.65 -14.01 24.93
C ARG A 83 -9.32 -15.25 25.48
N THR A 84 -10.10 -15.94 24.65
CA THR A 84 -10.77 -17.20 25.02
C THR A 84 -9.74 -18.28 25.35
N VAL A 85 -8.73 -18.43 24.51
CA VAL A 85 -7.62 -19.39 24.67
C VAL A 85 -6.80 -19.07 25.94
N GLU A 86 -6.51 -17.79 26.20
CA GLU A 86 -5.85 -17.33 27.43
C GLU A 86 -6.68 -17.61 28.68
N GLU A 87 -8.01 -17.43 28.61
CA GLU A 87 -8.91 -17.73 29.73
C GLU A 87 -8.98 -19.24 30.00
N MET A 88 -9.14 -20.05 28.95
CA MET A 88 -9.14 -21.51 29.05
C MET A 88 -7.83 -22.02 29.64
N GLY A 89 -6.68 -21.53 29.16
CA GLY A 89 -5.37 -21.92 29.66
C GLY A 89 -5.14 -21.49 31.11
N ARG A 90 -5.61 -20.31 31.52
CA ARG A 90 -5.55 -19.84 32.91
C ARG A 90 -6.40 -20.69 33.85
N LYS A 91 -7.62 -21.06 33.43
CA LYS A 91 -8.52 -21.96 34.18
C LYS A 91 -7.91 -23.35 34.33
N LEU A 92 -7.35 -23.89 33.25
CA LEU A 92 -6.64 -25.17 33.27
C LEU A 92 -5.44 -25.12 34.21
N GLY A 93 -4.60 -24.08 34.09
CA GLY A 93 -3.43 -23.88 34.96
C GLY A 93 -3.75 -23.64 36.44
N ALA A 94 -4.95 -23.17 36.78
CA ALA A 94 -5.42 -23.03 38.17
C ALA A 94 -5.92 -24.36 38.77
N GLY A 95 -6.38 -25.30 37.94
CA GLY A 95 -6.83 -26.62 38.35
C GLY A 95 -5.73 -27.69 38.42
N LEU A 96 -4.52 -27.37 37.96
CA LEU A 96 -3.34 -28.22 38.05
C LEU A 96 -2.63 -27.97 39.40
N ASP A 97 -2.27 -29.04 40.10
CA ASP A 97 -1.33 -28.95 41.22
C ASP A 97 0.01 -28.39 40.71
N SER A 98 0.62 -27.49 41.49
CA SER A 98 1.81 -26.73 41.04
C SER A 98 2.90 -27.64 40.50
N GLY A 99 3.32 -27.39 39.26
CA GLY A 99 4.23 -28.28 38.55
C GLY A 99 4.59 -27.83 37.14
N LYS A 100 5.46 -28.63 36.51
CA LYS A 100 6.03 -28.45 35.16
C LYS A 100 4.96 -28.15 34.09
N GLU A 101 3.81 -28.81 34.19
CA GLU A 101 2.71 -28.68 33.23
C GLU A 101 2.05 -27.29 33.25
N ARG A 102 1.85 -26.70 34.44
CA ARG A 102 1.33 -25.34 34.60
C ARG A 102 2.29 -24.32 33.99
N ALA A 103 3.60 -24.50 34.19
CA ALA A 103 4.63 -23.63 33.61
C ALA A 103 4.68 -23.76 32.07
N GLU A 104 4.52 -24.97 31.54
CA GLU A 104 4.49 -25.21 30.10
C GLU A 104 3.31 -24.51 29.42
N ILE A 105 2.09 -24.61 29.97
CA ILE A 105 0.91 -23.91 29.44
C ILE A 105 1.12 -22.39 29.47
N GLN A 106 1.65 -21.86 30.57
CA GLN A 106 1.92 -20.43 30.70
C GLN A 106 2.94 -19.94 29.66
N ASN A 107 4.05 -20.65 29.49
CA ASN A 107 5.08 -20.29 28.51
C ASN A 107 4.53 -20.32 27.08
N ARG A 108 3.69 -21.30 26.73
CA ARG A 108 3.06 -21.39 25.41
C ARG A 108 2.09 -20.23 25.15
N LEU A 109 1.25 -19.88 26.14
CA LEU A 109 0.36 -18.72 26.05
C LEU A 109 1.15 -17.42 25.86
N GLU A 110 2.24 -17.22 26.60
CA GLU A 110 3.11 -16.06 26.46
C GLU A 110 3.76 -15.98 25.08
N ALA A 111 4.26 -17.10 24.56
CA ALA A 111 4.84 -17.18 23.22
C ALA A 111 3.82 -16.80 22.14
N VAL A 112 2.61 -17.35 22.21
CA VAL A 112 1.52 -17.04 21.27
C VAL A 112 1.08 -15.58 21.37
N SER A 113 0.95 -15.04 22.59
CA SER A 113 0.62 -13.62 22.83
C SER A 113 1.70 -12.68 22.28
N GLN A 114 2.98 -13.07 22.36
CA GLN A 114 4.06 -12.29 21.78
C GLN A 114 4.03 -12.32 20.24
N ARG A 115 3.87 -13.51 19.65
CA ARG A 115 3.74 -13.66 18.19
C ARG A 115 2.55 -12.89 17.64
N TRP A 116 1.43 -12.87 18.35
CA TRP A 116 0.26 -12.04 18.04
C TRP A 116 0.62 -10.56 17.93
N LYS A 117 1.34 -10.02 18.93
CA LYS A 117 1.77 -8.61 18.92
C LYS A 117 2.70 -8.31 17.75
N ASP A 118 3.60 -9.23 17.41
CA ASP A 118 4.51 -9.08 16.29
C ASP A 118 3.76 -9.07 14.94
N VAL A 119 2.75 -9.94 14.80
CA VAL A 119 1.82 -9.95 13.66
C VAL A 119 1.09 -8.61 13.51
N LYS A 120 0.51 -8.08 14.60
CA LYS A 120 -0.17 -6.77 14.58
C LYS A 120 0.77 -5.63 14.19
N ARG A 121 2.00 -5.61 14.71
CA ARG A 121 2.98 -4.57 14.37
C ARG A 121 3.38 -4.63 12.90
N THR A 122 3.62 -5.83 12.38
CA THR A 122 4.00 -6.04 10.97
C THR A 122 2.87 -5.61 10.03
N GLU A 123 1.62 -5.97 10.36
CA GLU A 123 0.44 -5.54 9.59
C GLU A 123 0.34 -4.02 9.48
N ILE A 124 0.45 -3.30 10.60
CA ILE A 124 0.43 -1.82 10.60
C ILE A 124 1.55 -1.26 9.72
N SER A 125 2.78 -1.76 9.84
CA SER A 125 3.91 -1.26 9.06
C SER A 125 3.74 -1.50 7.56
N VAL A 126 3.24 -2.67 7.16
CA VAL A 126 2.92 -2.99 5.77
C VAL A 126 1.83 -2.07 5.26
N ARG A 127 0.77 -1.89 6.04
CA ARG A 127 -0.38 -1.06 5.69
C ARG A 127 0.05 0.39 5.46
N ASP A 128 0.80 0.96 6.39
CA ASP A 128 1.21 2.36 6.32
C ASP A 128 2.05 2.63 5.05
N ARG A 129 2.97 1.72 4.69
CA ARG A 129 3.74 1.82 3.44
C ARG A 129 2.88 1.74 2.18
N LEU A 130 1.90 0.84 2.16
CA LEU A 130 0.99 0.70 1.02
C LEU A 130 0.11 1.94 0.85
N VAL A 131 -0.39 2.49 1.96
CA VAL A 131 -1.20 3.73 1.97
C VAL A 131 -0.36 4.92 1.53
N GLU A 132 0.86 5.06 2.04
CA GLU A 132 1.76 6.14 1.66
C GLU A 132 2.07 6.11 0.15
N ALA A 133 2.42 4.94 -0.38
CA ALA A 133 2.66 4.78 -1.81
C ALA A 133 1.42 5.10 -2.67
N GLU A 134 0.22 4.76 -2.19
CA GLU A 134 -1.04 5.12 -2.86
C GLU A 134 -1.28 6.62 -2.87
N GLN A 135 -1.06 7.29 -1.74
CA GLN A 135 -1.19 8.74 -1.64
C GLN A 135 -0.17 9.47 -2.53
N GLU A 136 1.08 8.99 -2.62
CA GLU A 136 2.08 9.55 -3.52
C GLU A 136 1.65 9.44 -4.99
N TRP A 137 1.11 8.29 -5.38
CA TRP A 137 0.61 8.05 -6.73
C TRP A 137 -0.63 8.90 -7.06
N GLU A 138 -1.59 8.98 -6.15
CA GLU A 138 -2.77 9.83 -6.30
C GLU A 138 -2.37 11.30 -6.43
N LYS A 139 -1.44 11.77 -5.59
CA LYS A 139 -0.91 13.13 -5.67
C LYS A 139 -0.25 13.39 -7.03
N LEU A 140 0.56 12.46 -7.52
CA LEU A 140 1.22 12.59 -8.82
C LEU A 140 0.19 12.69 -9.96
N THR A 141 -0.77 11.76 -10.01
CA THR A 141 -1.79 11.72 -11.07
C THR A 141 -2.70 12.95 -11.04
N LYS A 142 -3.08 13.42 -9.85
CA LYS A 142 -3.83 14.68 -9.68
C LYS A 142 -3.06 15.89 -10.17
N THR A 143 -1.77 15.99 -9.83
CA THR A 143 -0.91 17.08 -10.32
C THR A 143 -0.76 17.04 -11.83
N LEU A 144 -0.50 15.86 -12.42
CA LEU A 144 -0.43 15.70 -13.88
C LEU A 144 -1.73 16.14 -14.57
N SER A 145 -2.88 15.71 -14.04
CA SER A 145 -4.20 16.08 -14.59
C SER A 145 -4.46 17.58 -14.50
N SER A 146 -4.09 18.21 -13.39
CA SER A 146 -4.20 19.66 -13.22
C SER A 146 -3.29 20.43 -14.17
N LEU A 147 -2.06 19.95 -14.40
CA LEU A 147 -1.14 20.56 -15.36
C LEU A 147 -1.65 20.45 -16.79
N LEU A 148 -2.20 19.29 -17.18
CA LEU A 148 -2.81 19.09 -18.51
C LEU A 148 -3.98 20.05 -18.73
N SER A 149 -4.93 20.09 -17.79
CA SER A 149 -6.06 21.02 -17.85
C SER A 149 -5.59 22.47 -17.96
N TRP A 150 -4.59 22.87 -17.17
CA TRP A 150 -4.05 24.22 -17.22
C TRP A 150 -3.43 24.56 -18.59
N VAL A 151 -2.70 23.63 -19.21
CA VAL A 151 -2.13 23.82 -20.56
C VAL A 151 -3.23 23.97 -21.60
N GLU A 152 -4.26 23.13 -21.55
CA GLU A 152 -5.39 23.19 -22.49
C GLU A 152 -6.15 24.51 -22.38
N ASP A 153 -6.47 24.95 -21.16
CA ASP A 153 -7.20 26.19 -20.92
C ASP A 153 -6.37 27.41 -21.32
N LYS A 154 -5.07 27.41 -20.99
CA LYS A 154 -4.16 28.48 -21.44
C LYS A 154 -4.00 28.51 -22.95
N SER A 155 -4.00 27.37 -23.63
CA SER A 155 -3.97 27.32 -25.09
C SER A 155 -5.23 27.96 -25.68
N LYS A 156 -6.42 27.72 -25.11
CA LYS A 156 -7.67 28.35 -25.55
C LYS A 156 -7.66 29.86 -25.31
N GLU A 157 -7.22 30.30 -24.13
CA GLU A 157 -7.09 31.72 -23.80
C GLU A 157 -6.14 32.44 -24.76
N MET A 158 -5.01 31.81 -25.10
CA MET A 158 -4.02 32.35 -26.04
C MET A 158 -4.59 32.47 -27.46
N LEU A 159 -5.35 31.46 -27.92
CA LEU A 159 -6.05 31.53 -29.20
C LEU A 159 -7.09 32.65 -29.23
N ALA A 160 -7.79 32.87 -28.12
CA ALA A 160 -8.78 33.95 -27.99
C ALA A 160 -8.17 35.36 -28.00
N GLN A 161 -6.85 35.50 -27.83
CA GLN A 161 -6.16 36.79 -28.01
C GLN A 161 -5.96 37.18 -29.48
N GLN A 162 -6.24 36.28 -30.43
CA GLN A 162 -6.16 36.56 -31.86
C GLN A 162 -7.50 37.10 -32.39
N PRO A 163 -7.50 38.12 -33.27
CA PRO A 163 -6.34 38.86 -33.78
C PRO A 163 -5.85 39.95 -32.82
N VAL A 164 -4.68 40.51 -33.10
CA VAL A 164 -4.18 41.71 -32.39
C VAL A 164 -5.19 42.86 -32.56
N GLY A 165 -5.53 43.52 -31.46
CA GLY A 165 -6.53 44.57 -31.45
C GLY A 165 -6.13 45.79 -32.30
N GLY A 166 -7.09 46.42 -32.97
CA GLY A 166 -6.83 47.56 -33.87
C GLY A 166 -6.61 48.92 -33.18
N SER A 167 -6.75 49.00 -31.85
CA SER A 167 -6.54 50.22 -31.06
C SER A 167 -5.36 50.07 -30.10
N LEU A 168 -4.70 51.19 -29.76
CA LEU A 168 -3.62 51.22 -28.79
C LEU A 168 -4.03 50.61 -27.44
N SER A 169 -5.26 50.88 -26.97
CA SER A 169 -5.77 50.32 -25.72
C SER A 169 -5.92 48.80 -25.75
N ALA A 170 -6.37 48.23 -26.88
CA ALA A 170 -6.50 46.79 -27.04
C ALA A 170 -5.11 46.11 -27.09
N VAL A 171 -4.15 46.70 -27.78
CA VAL A 171 -2.76 46.21 -27.83
C VAL A 171 -2.10 46.27 -26.44
N MET A 172 -2.31 47.34 -25.68
CA MET A 172 -1.81 47.45 -24.31
C MET A 172 -2.41 46.37 -23.39
N ALA A 173 -3.71 46.09 -23.51
CA ALA A 173 -4.38 45.04 -22.75
C ALA A 173 -3.84 43.63 -23.11
N GLN A 174 -3.66 43.34 -24.40
CA GLN A 174 -3.04 42.09 -24.87
C GLN A 174 -1.60 41.95 -24.37
N GLY A 175 -0.81 43.03 -24.40
CA GLY A 175 0.56 43.04 -23.86
C GLY A 175 0.63 42.79 -22.36
N ALA A 176 -0.29 43.38 -21.59
CA ALA A 176 -0.40 43.11 -20.16
C ALA A 176 -0.79 41.65 -19.87
N TRP A 177 -1.74 41.10 -20.64
CA TRP A 177 -2.12 39.70 -20.55
C TRP A 177 -0.94 38.77 -20.86
N MET A 178 -0.20 39.01 -21.95
CA MET A 178 0.98 38.20 -22.32
C MET A 178 2.04 38.20 -21.22
N LYS A 179 2.34 39.37 -20.64
CA LYS A 179 3.31 39.48 -19.53
C LYS A 179 2.88 38.68 -18.30
N ASN A 180 1.57 38.68 -17.99
CA ASN A 180 1.04 37.87 -16.89
C ASN A 180 1.15 36.36 -17.22
N THR A 181 0.78 35.97 -18.43
CA THR A 181 0.88 34.58 -18.90
C THR A 181 2.32 34.07 -18.87
N GLU A 182 3.30 34.89 -19.26
CA GLU A 182 4.73 34.55 -19.18
C GLU A 182 5.17 34.22 -17.75
N LYS A 183 4.76 35.05 -16.77
CA LYS A 183 5.03 34.81 -15.35
C LYS A 183 4.36 33.53 -14.85
N GLU A 184 3.13 33.26 -15.27
CA GLU A 184 2.43 32.01 -14.93
C GLU A 184 3.13 30.79 -15.53
N MET A 185 3.60 30.88 -16.79
CA MET A 185 4.37 29.84 -17.45
C MET A 185 5.68 29.53 -16.72
N GLU A 186 6.39 30.55 -16.23
CA GLU A 186 7.62 30.36 -15.47
C GLU A 186 7.36 29.58 -14.16
N MET A 187 6.34 29.98 -13.40
CA MET A 187 5.93 29.27 -12.18
C MET A 187 5.50 27.83 -12.46
N LYS A 188 4.71 27.62 -13.52
CA LYS A 188 4.25 26.29 -13.93
C LYS A 188 5.38 25.43 -14.45
N GLY A 189 6.39 26.01 -15.11
CA GLY A 189 7.58 25.30 -15.57
C GLY A 189 8.34 24.62 -14.43
N ILE A 190 8.37 25.22 -13.22
CA ILE A 190 8.94 24.59 -12.03
C ILE A 190 8.13 23.35 -11.62
N GLN A 191 6.80 23.50 -11.51
CA GLN A 191 5.89 22.40 -11.15
C GLN A 191 5.97 21.25 -12.16
N VAL A 192 6.05 21.55 -13.46
CA VAL A 192 6.20 20.55 -14.53
C VAL A 192 7.49 19.76 -14.37
N ARG A 193 8.64 20.43 -14.15
CA ARG A 193 9.93 19.73 -13.97
C ARG A 193 9.92 18.81 -12.75
N GLU A 194 9.37 19.28 -11.63
CA GLU A 194 9.24 18.47 -10.42
C GLU A 194 8.32 17.26 -10.65
N THR A 195 7.15 17.50 -11.27
CA THR A 195 6.18 16.43 -11.55
C THR A 195 6.74 15.39 -12.51
N ILE A 196 7.50 15.80 -13.53
CA ILE A 196 8.20 14.89 -14.45
C ILE A 196 9.26 14.07 -13.71
N THR A 197 10.03 14.70 -12.82
CA THR A 197 11.04 13.99 -12.01
C THR A 197 10.38 12.93 -11.12
N ASN A 198 9.28 13.30 -10.46
CA ASN A 198 8.49 12.38 -9.65
C ASN A 198 7.92 11.24 -10.51
N ALA A 199 7.31 11.56 -11.66
CA ALA A 199 6.79 10.57 -12.61
C ALA A 199 7.88 9.62 -13.10
N HIS A 200 9.08 10.10 -13.41
CA HIS A 200 10.20 9.25 -13.77
C HIS A 200 10.55 8.27 -12.66
N SER A 201 10.49 8.66 -11.38
CA SER A 201 10.77 7.71 -10.29
C SER A 201 9.76 6.55 -10.22
N PHE A 202 8.52 6.77 -10.67
CA PHE A 202 7.50 5.73 -10.85
C PHE A 202 7.69 4.96 -12.16
N LEU A 203 8.12 5.63 -13.22
CA LEU A 203 8.29 5.06 -14.56
C LEU A 203 9.63 4.38 -14.79
N MET A 204 10.68 4.57 -13.98
CA MET A 204 11.98 3.87 -14.09
C MET A 204 11.86 2.34 -13.91
N GLN A 205 10.65 1.80 -13.76
CA GLN A 205 10.30 0.38 -13.85
C GLN A 205 9.80 -0.05 -15.23
N HIS A 206 9.36 0.89 -16.04
CA HIS A 206 8.99 0.70 -17.43
C HIS A 206 10.01 1.45 -18.29
N ASP A 207 10.89 0.73 -18.99
CA ASP A 207 11.64 1.28 -20.11
C ASP A 207 10.65 1.70 -21.21
N LEU A 208 10.01 2.85 -21.03
CA LEU A 208 9.13 3.52 -21.97
C LEU A 208 9.72 4.87 -22.32
N ARG A 209 11.04 4.97 -22.49
CA ARG A 209 11.56 6.07 -23.29
C ARG A 209 10.97 5.86 -24.68
N PRO A 210 10.04 6.70 -25.17
CA PRO A 210 9.71 6.67 -26.58
C PRO A 210 11.04 6.92 -27.27
N LYS A 211 11.41 6.08 -28.24
CA LYS A 211 12.49 6.44 -29.16
C LYS A 211 12.09 7.79 -29.71
N MET A 212 12.72 8.85 -29.25
CA MET A 212 12.60 10.16 -29.86
C MET A 212 13.20 9.95 -31.25
N TYR A 213 12.36 9.58 -32.22
CA TYR A 213 12.70 9.71 -33.62
C TYR A 213 12.97 11.20 -33.79
N ARG A 214 14.25 11.55 -33.76
CA ARG A 214 14.71 12.79 -34.34
C ARG A 214 14.45 12.65 -35.83
N THR A 215 13.26 13.02 -36.28
CA THR A 215 13.07 13.51 -37.64
C THR A 215 13.75 14.88 -37.69
N GLY A 216 15.09 14.86 -37.66
CA GLY A 216 15.85 15.95 -38.22
C GLY A 216 15.58 15.91 -39.70
N VAL A 217 15.04 17.00 -40.25
CA VAL A 217 14.75 17.21 -41.68
C VAL A 217 16.05 17.30 -42.52
N LEU A 218 17.14 16.72 -42.03
CA LEU A 218 18.49 16.75 -42.61
C LEU A 218 19.24 15.45 -42.23
N ALA A 219 18.61 14.29 -42.41
CA ALA A 219 19.34 13.03 -42.44
C ALA A 219 19.49 12.64 -43.91
N ASP A 220 20.72 12.81 -44.38
CA ASP A 220 21.13 12.70 -45.78
C ASP A 220 20.66 11.40 -46.44
N GLU A 221 20.17 11.55 -47.67
CA GLU A 221 20.02 10.47 -48.64
C GLU A 221 21.42 9.94 -48.97
N ASP A 222 21.84 8.83 -48.35
CA ASP A 222 22.95 8.02 -48.85
C ASP A 222 22.86 6.61 -48.26
N GLU A 223 22.00 5.77 -48.85
CA GLU A 223 22.21 4.31 -48.84
C GLU A 223 22.51 3.85 -50.27
N PRO A 224 23.74 3.38 -50.57
CA PRO A 224 24.03 2.75 -51.84
C PRO A 224 23.46 1.32 -51.85
N GLY A 225 22.69 1.01 -52.89
CA GLY A 225 22.09 -0.29 -53.11
C GLY A 225 23.12 -1.42 -53.16
N ILE A 226 22.81 -2.51 -52.47
CA ILE A 226 23.55 -3.77 -52.55
C ILE A 226 22.91 -4.61 -53.67
N ILE A 227 23.70 -4.91 -54.70
CA ILE A 227 23.52 -6.06 -55.60
C ILE A 227 24.10 -7.29 -54.88
#